data_AF-A0A4D4JF62-F1
#
_entry.id   AF-A0A4D4JF62-F1
#
_cell.length_a   1.000
_cell.length_b   1.000
_cell.length_c   1.000
_cell.angle_alpha   90.00
_cell.angle_beta   90.00
_cell.angle_gamma   90.00
#
_symmetry.space_group_name_H-M   'P 1'
#
loop_
_entity.id
_entity.type
_entity.pdbx_description
1 polymer ?
#
loop_
_entity_poly.entity_id
_entity_poly.type
_entity_poly.pdbx_seq_one_letter_code
_entity_poly.pdbx_strand_id
1 'polypeptide(L)'
;MDDLSRPRTLIAMDIRKSSAGGHARHGRLIRGLQRANDRVCARFQTPGNPWPRRPSGDGELITVPGDVPKARILADAVREWCIELRAFNEDKSEDGEIRLRVAVEHGDITVDPDSGFPLGGDALVTVNRLCESAPLRAALDRFPAAPLALVVSDRLFHDVVVYRERGLDPGAFEPVRVRHDHKGFNEIAWLHVPGVSVAELAAAGLDTGPATGPDTGEEIGDPGTGQPAAATDASGGARQRSGRASAGGARYQRNEGPNHGQATYGDHSIAAGTVYFGQAPSSHYHAPIHVGGNASATFGPASTVRRGDGRDHRHETGSGD
;
A
#
# COMPACT_ATOMS: atom_id res chain seq x y z
N MET A 1 -24.23 13.43 8.01
CA MET A 1 -23.00 14.05 7.46
C MET A 1 -21.81 13.09 7.51
N ASP A 2 -22.03 11.80 7.81
CA ASP A 2 -20.99 10.94 8.40
C ASP A 2 -20.68 9.69 7.57
N ASP A 3 -20.72 9.86 6.24
CA ASP A 3 -20.43 8.82 5.24
C ASP A 3 -19.20 9.21 4.38
N LEU A 4 -18.38 10.13 4.91
CA LEU A 4 -17.11 10.51 4.30
C LEU A 4 -16.06 9.45 4.62
N SER A 5 -15.28 9.07 3.61
CA SER A 5 -14.15 8.17 3.80
C SER A 5 -13.12 8.78 4.75
N ARG A 6 -12.50 7.93 5.56
CA ARG A 6 -11.47 8.32 6.53
C ARG A 6 -10.25 7.40 6.38
N PRO A 7 -9.03 7.88 6.65
CA PRO A 7 -7.82 7.07 6.50
C PRO A 7 -7.82 5.95 7.53
N ARG A 8 -7.68 4.70 7.07
CA ARG A 8 -7.54 3.50 7.91
C ARG A 8 -6.42 2.62 7.37
N THR A 9 -5.74 1.92 8.27
CA THR A 9 -4.90 0.79 7.87
C THR A 9 -5.72 -0.48 8.07
N LEU A 10 -5.85 -1.29 7.02
CA LEU A 10 -6.60 -2.53 7.05
C LEU A 10 -5.63 -3.71 7.12
N ILE A 11 -5.97 -4.71 7.93
CA ILE A 11 -5.19 -5.94 8.08
C ILE A 11 -6.15 -7.11 7.84
N ALA A 12 -6.07 -7.73 6.66
CA ALA A 12 -6.82 -8.93 6.35
C ALA A 12 -5.98 -10.16 6.72
N MET A 13 -6.57 -11.10 7.46
CA MET A 13 -5.92 -12.34 7.89
C MET A 13 -6.76 -13.56 7.49
N ASP A 14 -6.11 -14.66 7.14
CA ASP A 14 -6.74 -15.91 6.70
C ASP A 14 -5.90 -17.12 7.17
N ILE A 15 -6.56 -18.17 7.68
CA ILE A 15 -5.91 -19.40 8.16
C ILE A 15 -5.67 -20.39 7.01
N ARG A 16 -4.41 -20.73 6.74
CA ARG A 16 -3.99 -21.74 5.74
C ARG A 16 -4.72 -23.08 5.97
N LYS A 17 -5.54 -23.50 5.00
CA LYS A 17 -6.29 -24.78 4.97
C LYS A 17 -7.20 -24.98 6.19
N SER A 18 -7.89 -23.92 6.59
CA SER A 18 -8.89 -23.85 7.67
C SER A 18 -10.06 -24.85 7.57
N SER A 19 -10.50 -25.18 6.36
CA SER A 19 -11.73 -25.92 6.05
C SER A 19 -11.51 -27.42 5.89
N ALA A 20 -10.26 -27.85 5.68
CA ALA A 20 -9.87 -29.25 5.75
C ALA A 20 -10.07 -29.79 7.18
N GLY A 21 -10.42 -31.07 7.33
CA GLY A 21 -10.57 -31.73 8.63
C GLY A 21 -11.85 -31.40 9.42
N GLY A 22 -12.83 -30.75 8.79
CA GLY A 22 -14.23 -30.68 9.27
C GLY A 22 -14.53 -29.65 10.37
N HIS A 23 -15.82 -29.48 10.67
CA HIS A 23 -16.37 -28.36 11.48
C HIS A 23 -15.70 -28.20 12.86
N ALA A 24 -15.40 -29.30 13.55
CA ALA A 24 -14.80 -29.26 14.88
C ALA A 24 -13.34 -28.76 14.86
N ARG A 25 -12.56 -29.10 13.82
CA ARG A 25 -11.21 -28.57 13.61
C ARG A 25 -11.29 -27.09 13.24
N HIS A 26 -12.09 -26.76 12.24
CA HIS A 26 -12.32 -25.40 11.76
C HIS A 26 -12.67 -24.44 12.92
N GLY A 27 -13.67 -24.80 13.74
CA GLY A 27 -14.07 -23.99 14.89
C GLY A 27 -13.01 -23.86 16.00
N ARG A 28 -12.06 -24.79 16.13
CA ARG A 28 -10.91 -24.65 17.04
C ARG A 28 -9.90 -23.63 16.49
N LEU A 29 -9.58 -23.71 15.19
CA LEU A 29 -8.65 -22.79 14.53
C LEU A 29 -9.15 -21.34 14.59
N ILE A 30 -10.42 -21.10 14.27
CA ILE A 30 -11.01 -19.75 14.33
C ILE A 30 -11.01 -19.17 15.75
N ARG A 31 -11.36 -19.97 16.77
CA ARG A 31 -11.24 -19.52 18.17
C ARG A 31 -9.80 -19.32 18.63
N GLY A 32 -8.82 -20.01 18.04
CA GLY A 32 -7.40 -19.78 18.28
C GLY A 32 -6.93 -18.46 17.68
N LEU A 33 -7.29 -18.19 16.42
CA LEU A 33 -7.00 -16.92 15.74
C LEU A 33 -7.63 -15.73 16.48
N GLN A 34 -8.91 -15.81 16.82
CA GLN A 34 -9.61 -14.77 17.56
C GLN A 34 -8.89 -14.45 18.88
N ARG A 35 -8.46 -15.47 19.65
CA ARG A 35 -7.69 -15.28 20.89
C ARG A 35 -6.29 -14.70 20.67
N ALA A 36 -5.61 -15.06 19.59
CA ALA A 36 -4.34 -14.46 19.23
C ALA A 36 -4.52 -12.97 18.88
N ASN A 37 -5.56 -12.66 18.08
CA ASN A 37 -5.91 -11.30 17.70
C ASN A 37 -6.40 -10.46 18.89
N ASP A 38 -7.14 -11.02 19.84
CA ASP A 38 -7.50 -10.39 21.12
C ASP A 38 -6.23 -9.92 21.84
N ARG A 39 -5.27 -10.84 22.04
CA ARG A 39 -4.04 -10.58 22.80
C ARG A 39 -3.08 -9.62 22.11
N VAL A 40 -2.90 -9.74 20.79
CA VAL A 40 -2.08 -8.79 20.03
C VAL A 40 -2.74 -7.42 20.03
N CYS A 41 -4.01 -7.30 19.62
CA CYS A 41 -4.66 -5.99 19.52
C CYS A 41 -4.72 -5.24 20.87
N ALA A 42 -4.92 -5.95 21.99
CA ALA A 42 -4.88 -5.34 23.32
C ALA A 42 -3.52 -4.68 23.68
N ARG A 43 -2.41 -5.06 23.02
CA ARG A 43 -1.09 -4.40 23.18
C ARG A 43 -0.94 -3.11 22.36
N PHE A 44 -1.83 -2.88 21.39
CA PHE A 44 -1.72 -1.76 20.44
C PHE A 44 -2.84 -0.73 20.54
N GLN A 45 -4.05 -1.17 20.87
CA GLN A 45 -5.23 -0.33 21.05
C GLN A 45 -5.10 0.62 22.25
N THR A 46 -5.86 1.71 22.21
CA THR A 46 -6.12 2.59 23.37
C THR A 46 -7.62 2.89 23.44
N PRO A 47 -8.15 3.42 24.57
CA PRO A 47 -9.58 3.71 24.69
C PRO A 47 -10.16 4.67 23.63
N GLY A 48 -9.33 5.51 23.00
CA GLY A 48 -9.71 6.37 21.87
C GLY A 48 -9.35 5.82 20.49
N ASN A 49 -8.64 4.68 20.43
CA ASN A 49 -8.13 4.06 19.21
C ASN A 49 -8.38 2.53 19.28
N PRO A 50 -9.65 2.08 19.25
CA PRO A 50 -9.97 0.67 19.11
C PRO A 50 -9.59 0.21 17.71
N TRP A 51 -9.26 -1.06 17.55
CA TRP A 51 -9.12 -1.71 16.24
C TRP A 51 -10.29 -2.68 16.09
N PRO A 52 -11.44 -2.25 15.54
CA PRO A 52 -12.55 -3.14 15.22
C PRO A 52 -12.09 -4.35 14.42
N ARG A 53 -12.64 -5.52 14.74
CA ARG A 53 -12.35 -6.77 14.06
C ARG A 53 -13.63 -7.45 13.61
N ARG A 54 -13.65 -7.83 12.33
CA ARG A 54 -14.78 -8.48 11.68
C ARG A 54 -14.38 -9.89 11.25
N PRO A 55 -14.99 -10.96 11.79
CA PRO A 55 -14.81 -12.31 11.28
C PRO A 55 -15.15 -12.40 9.79
N SER A 56 -14.36 -13.15 9.04
CA SER A 56 -14.50 -13.29 7.59
C SER A 56 -14.28 -14.74 7.17
N GLY A 57 -15.30 -15.58 7.36
CA GLY A 57 -15.25 -17.01 7.01
C GLY A 57 -14.20 -17.75 7.84
N ASP A 58 -13.02 -17.96 7.25
CA ASP A 58 -11.86 -18.57 7.87
C ASP A 58 -10.77 -17.59 8.34
N GLY A 59 -11.08 -16.30 8.32
CA GLY A 59 -10.18 -15.21 8.63
C GLY A 59 -10.79 -14.12 9.52
N GLU A 60 -10.06 -13.02 9.67
CA GLU A 60 -10.48 -11.84 10.43
C GLU A 60 -9.93 -10.59 9.74
N LEU A 61 -10.76 -9.56 9.59
CA LEU A 61 -10.38 -8.26 9.05
C LEU A 61 -10.31 -7.26 10.20
N ILE A 62 -9.13 -6.69 10.43
CA ILE A 62 -8.87 -5.70 11.47
C ILE A 62 -8.80 -4.32 10.82
N THR A 63 -9.57 -3.36 11.37
CA THR A 63 -9.60 -1.97 10.90
C THR A 63 -8.89 -1.10 11.91
N VAL A 64 -7.77 -0.50 11.51
CA VAL A 64 -6.92 0.33 12.37
C VAL A 64 -7.11 1.80 12.01
N PRO A 65 -7.40 2.69 12.99
CA PRO A 65 -7.42 4.14 12.78
C PRO A 65 -6.13 4.71 12.15
N GLY A 66 -6.26 5.66 11.22
CA GLY A 66 -5.16 6.16 10.39
C GLY A 66 -4.09 6.99 11.12
N ASP A 67 -4.37 7.42 12.36
CA ASP A 67 -3.45 8.07 13.30
C ASP A 67 -2.48 7.09 13.97
N VAL A 68 -2.70 5.77 13.87
CA VAL A 68 -1.73 4.77 14.30
C VAL A 68 -0.53 4.75 13.35
N PRO A 69 0.72 4.93 13.85
CA PRO A 69 1.91 4.84 13.01
C PRO A 69 2.02 3.48 12.33
N LYS A 70 2.11 3.48 11.00
CA LYS A 70 2.07 2.26 10.18
C LYS A 70 3.26 1.34 10.47
N ALA A 71 4.43 1.90 10.75
CA ALA A 71 5.60 1.14 11.18
C ALA A 71 5.38 0.36 12.50
N ARG A 72 4.53 0.85 13.42
CA ARG A 72 4.14 0.10 14.63
C ARG A 72 3.31 -1.13 14.28
N ILE A 73 2.50 -1.06 13.22
CA ILE A 73 1.74 -2.21 12.71
C ILE A 73 2.68 -3.20 12.03
N LEU A 74 3.48 -2.73 11.06
CA LEU A 74 4.32 -3.60 10.23
C LEU A 74 5.50 -4.23 10.99
N ALA A 75 6.11 -3.54 11.95
CA ALA A 75 7.20 -4.08 12.75
C ALA A 75 6.70 -4.74 14.04
N ASP A 76 6.05 -3.98 14.93
CA ASP A 76 5.74 -4.48 16.27
C ASP A 76 4.58 -5.48 16.24
N ALA A 77 3.44 -5.16 15.60
CA ALA A 77 2.27 -6.03 15.65
C ALA A 77 2.50 -7.35 14.88
N VAL A 78 3.19 -7.32 13.73
CA VAL A 78 3.62 -8.53 13.01
C VAL A 78 4.53 -9.40 13.88
N ARG A 79 5.51 -8.81 14.58
CA ARG A 79 6.37 -9.54 15.52
C ARG A 79 5.56 -10.16 16.68
N GLU A 80 4.59 -9.44 17.24
CA GLU A 80 3.70 -9.97 18.29
C GLU A 80 2.82 -11.12 17.76
N TRP A 81 2.25 -11.02 16.55
CA TRP A 81 1.53 -12.14 15.92
C TRP A 81 2.43 -13.36 15.74
N CYS A 82 3.68 -13.20 15.30
CA CYS A 82 4.61 -14.33 15.21
C CYS A 82 4.93 -14.97 16.57
N ILE A 83 4.99 -14.20 17.66
CA ILE A 83 5.18 -14.73 19.01
C ILE A 83 3.94 -15.52 19.47
N GLU A 84 2.76 -14.92 19.35
CA GLU A 84 1.49 -15.53 19.77
C GLU A 84 1.15 -16.81 18.99
N LEU A 85 1.44 -16.83 17.68
CA LEU A 85 1.23 -18.02 16.85
C LEU A 85 2.23 -19.12 17.17
N ARG A 86 3.51 -18.82 17.41
CA ARG A 86 4.50 -19.81 17.85
C ARG A 86 4.11 -20.44 19.19
N ALA A 87 3.72 -19.63 20.17
CA ALA A 87 3.25 -20.10 21.47
C ALA A 87 1.94 -20.92 21.36
N PHE A 88 1.04 -20.59 20.42
CA PHE A 88 -0.16 -21.41 20.18
C PHE A 88 0.18 -22.76 19.52
N ASN A 89 1.16 -22.76 18.60
CA ASN A 89 1.55 -23.92 17.79
C ASN A 89 2.50 -24.91 18.50
N GLU A 90 3.18 -24.50 19.57
CA GLU A 90 4.21 -25.29 20.28
C GLU A 90 3.76 -26.74 20.59
N ASP A 91 2.57 -26.90 21.17
CA ASP A 91 1.96 -28.20 21.46
C ASP A 91 0.94 -28.66 20.39
N LYS A 92 1.19 -28.43 19.10
CA LYS A 92 0.26 -28.77 18.00
C LYS A 92 0.92 -29.62 16.93
N SER A 93 0.16 -30.57 16.38
CA SER A 93 0.47 -31.23 15.11
C SER A 93 0.19 -30.28 13.93
N GLU A 94 0.60 -30.65 12.71
CA GLU A 94 0.28 -29.89 11.47
C GLU A 94 -1.25 -29.67 11.29
N ASP A 95 -2.08 -30.59 11.78
CA ASP A 95 -3.53 -30.42 11.78
C ASP A 95 -4.04 -29.43 12.85
N GLY A 96 -3.27 -29.15 13.89
CA GLY A 96 -3.65 -28.29 15.02
C GLY A 96 -3.07 -26.89 14.99
N GLU A 97 -2.02 -26.65 14.21
CA GLU A 97 -1.35 -25.34 14.10
C GLU A 97 -2.19 -24.30 13.35
N ILE A 98 -1.97 -23.03 13.70
CA ILE A 98 -2.48 -21.88 12.96
C ILE A 98 -1.32 -21.27 12.19
N ARG A 99 -1.50 -21.13 10.88
CA ARG A 99 -0.55 -20.46 9.99
C ARG A 99 -1.28 -19.43 9.14
N LEU A 100 -0.87 -18.17 9.25
CA LEU A 100 -1.63 -17.03 8.74
C LEU A 100 -1.07 -16.46 7.45
N ARG A 101 -1.97 -16.24 6.49
CA ARG A 101 -1.79 -15.25 5.43
C ARG A 101 -2.23 -13.91 5.98
N VAL A 102 -1.39 -12.89 5.88
CA VAL A 102 -1.72 -11.53 6.33
C VAL A 102 -1.42 -10.55 5.20
N ALA A 103 -2.38 -9.68 4.90
CA ALA A 103 -2.22 -8.55 4.00
C ALA A 103 -2.47 -7.24 4.74
N VAL A 104 -1.66 -6.21 4.46
CA VAL A 104 -1.84 -4.87 5.02
C VAL A 104 -1.93 -3.84 3.90
N GLU A 105 -2.93 -2.96 4.00
CA GLU A 105 -3.16 -1.84 3.09
C GLU A 105 -3.45 -0.58 3.91
N HIS A 106 -3.14 0.60 3.35
CA HIS A 106 -3.58 1.87 3.91
C HIS A 106 -4.26 2.76 2.87
N GLY A 107 -5.45 3.24 3.21
CA GLY A 107 -6.17 4.22 2.39
C GLY A 107 -7.46 4.70 3.04
N ASP A 108 -8.18 5.55 2.31
CA ASP A 108 -9.45 6.08 2.74
C ASP A 108 -10.59 5.08 2.48
N ILE A 109 -11.38 4.81 3.51
CA ILE A 109 -12.56 3.94 3.43
C ILE A 109 -13.74 4.53 4.21
N THR A 110 -14.96 4.20 3.81
CA THR A 110 -16.14 4.43 4.66
C THR A 110 -16.19 3.34 5.74
N VAL A 111 -16.58 3.75 6.96
CA VAL A 111 -16.76 2.84 8.09
C VAL A 111 -18.12 3.08 8.72
N ASP A 112 -18.71 2.01 9.24
CA ASP A 112 -19.89 2.07 10.09
C ASP A 112 -19.55 2.82 11.38
N PRO A 113 -20.32 3.85 11.79
CA PRO A 113 -19.94 4.71 12.91
C PRO A 113 -20.05 4.02 14.28
N ASP A 114 -20.93 3.02 14.42
CA ASP A 114 -21.19 2.34 15.69
C ASP A 114 -20.19 1.20 15.95
N SER A 115 -19.93 0.37 14.92
CA SER A 115 -19.01 -0.78 15.00
C SER A 115 -17.58 -0.46 14.57
N GLY A 116 -17.38 0.61 13.82
CA GLY A 116 -16.11 0.95 13.17
C GLY A 116 -15.68 -0.03 12.06
N PHE A 117 -16.58 -0.93 11.62
CA PHE A 117 -16.31 -1.88 10.55
C PHE A 117 -16.29 -1.20 9.17
N PRO A 118 -15.50 -1.71 8.21
CA PRO A 118 -15.36 -1.10 6.90
C PRO A 118 -16.59 -1.42 6.04
N LEU A 119 -17.17 -0.39 5.43
CA LEU A 119 -18.35 -0.48 4.54
C LEU A 119 -17.95 -0.52 3.07
N GLY A 120 -16.94 0.26 2.66
CA GLY A 120 -16.47 0.31 1.29
C GLY A 120 -15.22 1.17 1.08
N GLY A 121 -14.67 1.11 -0.13
CA GLY A 121 -13.46 1.84 -0.55
C GLY A 121 -12.38 0.92 -1.11
N ASP A 122 -11.51 1.45 -1.99
CA ASP A 122 -10.60 0.62 -2.78
C ASP A 122 -9.54 -0.08 -1.92
N ALA A 123 -9.10 0.53 -0.81
CA ALA A 123 -8.21 -0.12 0.16
C ALA A 123 -8.81 -1.41 0.76
N LEU A 124 -10.14 -1.47 0.94
CA LEU A 124 -10.84 -2.69 1.37
C LEU A 124 -10.85 -3.76 0.28
N VAL A 125 -10.98 -3.37 -0.99
CA VAL A 125 -10.89 -4.32 -2.11
C VAL A 125 -9.46 -4.86 -2.21
N THR A 126 -8.47 -3.96 -2.18
CA THR A 126 -7.05 -4.29 -2.32
C THR A 126 -6.56 -5.21 -1.22
N VAL A 127 -6.79 -4.91 0.06
CA VAL A 127 -6.31 -5.75 1.17
C VAL A 127 -6.84 -7.19 1.09
N ASN A 128 -8.09 -7.36 0.65
CA ASN A 128 -8.68 -8.68 0.47
C ASN A 128 -8.06 -9.42 -0.72
N ARG A 129 -7.84 -8.75 -1.86
CA ARG A 129 -7.16 -9.36 -3.03
C ARG A 129 -5.69 -9.70 -2.76
N LEU A 130 -5.00 -8.91 -1.95
CA LEU A 130 -3.65 -9.21 -1.48
C LEU A 130 -3.64 -10.44 -0.55
N CYS A 131 -4.58 -10.56 0.39
CA CYS A 131 -4.70 -11.73 1.28
C CYS A 131 -5.08 -13.01 0.51
N GLU A 132 -5.90 -12.86 -0.52
CA GLU A 132 -6.27 -13.91 -1.48
C GLU A 132 -5.22 -14.15 -2.58
N SER A 133 -4.02 -13.57 -2.51
CA SER A 133 -3.03 -13.68 -3.61
C SER A 133 -2.39 -15.07 -3.72
N ALA A 134 -1.97 -15.44 -4.93
CA ALA A 134 -1.24 -16.68 -5.18
C ALA A 134 0.19 -16.67 -4.56
N PRO A 135 1.01 -15.60 -4.70
CA PRO A 135 2.32 -15.54 -4.04
C PRO A 135 2.26 -15.74 -2.53
N LEU A 136 1.28 -15.14 -1.84
CA LEU A 136 1.13 -15.26 -0.38
C LEU A 136 0.74 -16.69 0.07
N ARG A 137 -0.08 -17.40 -0.73
CA ARG A 137 -0.35 -18.84 -0.48
C ARG A 137 0.90 -19.69 -0.71
N ALA A 138 1.58 -19.47 -1.83
CA ALA A 138 2.78 -20.22 -2.20
C ALA A 138 3.93 -20.00 -1.20
N ALA A 139 4.06 -18.81 -0.63
CA ALA A 139 5.03 -18.52 0.45
C ALA A 139 4.83 -19.44 1.67
N LEU A 140 3.60 -19.58 2.19
CA LEU A 140 3.35 -20.48 3.33
C LEU A 140 3.53 -21.96 2.96
N ASP A 141 3.14 -22.38 1.76
CA ASP A 141 3.38 -23.78 1.36
C ASP A 141 4.88 -24.06 1.12
N ARG A 142 5.70 -23.05 0.77
CA ARG A 142 7.16 -23.18 0.62
C ARG A 142 7.92 -23.15 1.94
N PHE A 143 7.49 -22.35 2.91
CA PHE A 143 8.17 -22.16 4.20
C PHE A 143 7.33 -22.75 5.36
N PRO A 144 7.31 -24.09 5.55
CA PRO A 144 6.41 -24.75 6.50
C PRO A 144 6.60 -24.31 7.96
N ALA A 145 7.83 -23.96 8.37
CA ALA A 145 8.12 -23.46 9.71
C ALA A 145 7.67 -22.01 9.96
N ALA A 146 7.23 -21.27 8.93
CA ALA A 146 6.75 -19.91 9.10
C ALA A 146 5.30 -19.90 9.64
N PRO A 147 5.05 -19.28 10.81
CA PRO A 147 3.69 -19.16 11.37
C PRO A 147 2.84 -18.13 10.59
N LEU A 148 3.48 -17.23 9.83
CA LEU A 148 2.85 -16.12 9.16
C LEU A 148 3.64 -15.78 7.88
N ALA A 149 2.92 -15.42 6.82
CA ALA A 149 3.45 -14.67 5.68
C ALA A 149 2.68 -13.34 5.58
N LEU A 150 3.41 -12.27 5.32
CA LEU A 150 2.92 -10.90 5.20
C LEU A 150 3.03 -10.46 3.74
N VAL A 151 2.00 -9.79 3.22
CA VAL A 151 2.11 -8.94 2.03
C VAL A 151 1.67 -7.53 2.38
N VAL A 152 2.40 -6.53 1.89
CA VAL A 152 2.01 -5.12 1.97
C VAL A 152 1.84 -4.55 0.56
N SER A 153 0.97 -3.56 0.38
CA SER A 153 0.83 -2.87 -0.91
C SER A 153 2.10 -2.11 -1.28
N ASP A 154 2.29 -1.88 -2.59
CA ASP A 154 3.43 -1.13 -3.12
C ASP A 154 3.55 0.27 -2.48
N ARG A 155 2.44 0.99 -2.43
CA ARG A 155 2.35 2.27 -1.72
C ARG A 155 2.76 2.16 -0.26
N LEU A 156 2.24 1.17 0.48
CA LEU A 156 2.54 1.04 1.92
C LEU A 156 4.02 0.67 2.17
N PHE A 157 4.64 -0.09 1.27
CA PHE A 157 6.07 -0.35 1.30
C PHE A 157 6.89 0.94 1.09
N HIS A 158 6.57 1.71 0.05
CA HIS A 158 7.26 2.96 -0.26
C HIS A 158 7.02 4.07 0.78
N ASP A 159 5.82 4.16 1.35
CA ASP A 159 5.45 5.16 2.38
C ASP A 159 6.11 4.89 3.75
N VAL A 160 6.56 3.65 4.04
CA VAL A 160 6.94 3.23 5.42
C VAL A 160 8.22 2.40 5.48
N VAL A 161 8.29 1.31 4.71
CA VAL A 161 9.37 0.31 4.83
C VAL A 161 10.68 0.88 4.30
N VAL A 162 10.65 1.59 3.17
CA VAL A 162 11.82 2.24 2.54
C VAL A 162 12.55 3.18 3.51
N TYR A 163 11.81 3.88 4.38
CA TYR A 163 12.38 4.81 5.38
C TYR A 163 12.95 4.12 6.62
N ARG A 164 12.89 2.78 6.70
CA ARG A 164 13.44 1.95 7.79
C ARG A 164 12.89 2.30 9.18
N GLU A 165 11.67 2.87 9.23
CA GLU A 165 11.00 3.17 10.49
C GLU A 165 10.88 1.92 11.37
N ARG A 166 11.01 2.08 12.70
CA ARG A 166 10.97 0.96 13.68
C ARG A 166 12.00 -0.16 13.42
N GLY A 167 13.00 0.05 12.56
CA GLY A 167 13.97 -0.99 12.18
C GLY A 167 13.46 -1.95 11.11
N LEU A 168 12.42 -1.57 10.35
CA LEU A 168 12.03 -2.27 9.13
C LEU A 168 13.22 -2.29 8.15
N ASP A 169 13.45 -3.43 7.51
CA ASP A 169 14.46 -3.56 6.46
C ASP A 169 13.77 -3.80 5.10
N PRO A 170 13.85 -2.87 4.14
CA PRO A 170 13.49 -3.11 2.74
C PRO A 170 14.12 -4.38 2.18
N GLY A 171 15.35 -4.70 2.59
CA GLY A 171 16.06 -5.93 2.20
C GLY A 171 15.48 -7.23 2.78
N ALA A 172 14.37 -7.17 3.52
CA ALA A 172 13.63 -8.34 3.98
C ALA A 172 12.31 -8.56 3.21
N PHE A 173 11.99 -7.74 2.21
CA PHE A 173 10.77 -7.83 1.40
C PHE A 173 11.12 -8.14 -0.06
N GLU A 174 10.38 -9.07 -0.67
CA GLU A 174 10.50 -9.44 -2.08
C GLU A 174 9.30 -8.87 -2.87
N PRO A 175 9.51 -8.16 -4.00
CA PRO A 175 8.42 -7.68 -4.83
C PRO A 175 7.76 -8.83 -5.61
N VAL A 176 6.45 -8.97 -5.48
CA VAL A 176 5.62 -10.01 -6.12
C VAL A 176 4.47 -9.39 -6.90
N ARG A 177 4.04 -10.01 -7.99
CA ARG A 177 2.90 -9.53 -8.79
C ARG A 177 1.63 -10.25 -8.37
N VAL A 178 0.61 -9.50 -7.94
CA VAL A 178 -0.67 -10.06 -7.50
C VAL A 178 -1.72 -9.89 -8.59
N ARG A 179 -2.10 -11.01 -9.22
CA ARG A 179 -3.09 -11.05 -10.30
C ARG A 179 -4.37 -11.74 -9.85
N HIS A 180 -5.51 -11.14 -10.19
CA HIS A 180 -6.83 -11.76 -10.20
C HIS A 180 -7.55 -11.33 -11.48
N ASP A 181 -7.26 -11.98 -12.60
CA ASP A 181 -7.72 -11.57 -13.93
C ASP A 181 -9.26 -11.47 -14.00
N HIS A 182 -9.98 -12.44 -13.41
CA HIS A 182 -11.45 -12.44 -13.30
C HIS A 182 -12.02 -11.31 -12.42
N LYS A 183 -11.17 -10.54 -11.74
CA LYS A 183 -11.51 -9.40 -10.88
C LYS A 183 -10.85 -8.09 -11.34
N GLY A 184 -10.12 -8.10 -12.46
CA GLY A 184 -9.43 -6.92 -13.00
C GLY A 184 -8.32 -6.37 -12.10
N PHE A 185 -7.75 -7.17 -11.19
CA PHE A 185 -6.73 -6.73 -10.24
C PHE A 185 -5.34 -7.22 -10.67
N ASN A 186 -4.36 -6.32 -10.78
CA ASN A 186 -3.03 -6.64 -11.29
C ASN A 186 -1.94 -5.71 -10.73
N GLU A 187 -1.68 -5.81 -9.43
CA GLU A 187 -0.80 -4.90 -8.68
C GLU A 187 0.60 -5.49 -8.41
N ILE A 188 1.54 -4.63 -8.07
CA ILE A 188 2.77 -5.02 -7.36
C ILE A 188 2.49 -4.95 -5.85
N ALA A 189 3.08 -5.89 -5.11
CA ALA A 189 3.01 -5.93 -3.66
C ALA A 189 4.32 -6.51 -3.10
N TRP A 190 4.58 -6.30 -1.82
CA TRP A 190 5.85 -6.69 -1.20
C TRP A 190 5.62 -7.79 -0.16
N LEU A 191 6.18 -8.97 -0.44
CA LEU A 191 6.07 -10.17 0.36
C LEU A 191 7.20 -10.22 1.40
N HIS A 192 6.84 -10.49 2.66
CA HIS A 192 7.77 -10.73 3.75
C HIS A 192 7.36 -11.98 4.54
N VAL A 193 8.32 -12.83 4.91
CA VAL A 193 8.09 -14.01 5.76
C VAL A 193 9.03 -13.93 6.97
N PRO A 194 8.53 -13.58 8.17
CA PRO A 194 9.39 -13.35 9.34
C PRO A 194 10.26 -14.54 9.72
N GLY A 195 11.58 -14.38 9.56
CA GLY A 195 12.60 -15.40 9.82
C GLY A 195 13.12 -16.13 8.57
N VAL A 196 12.67 -15.73 7.38
CA VAL A 196 13.21 -16.17 6.08
C VAL A 196 13.95 -14.99 5.44
N SER A 197 15.10 -15.23 4.82
CA SER A 197 15.86 -14.18 4.12
C SER A 197 15.24 -13.85 2.76
N VAL A 198 15.46 -12.62 2.25
CA VAL A 198 14.99 -12.24 0.90
C VAL A 198 15.60 -13.12 -0.19
N ALA A 199 16.83 -13.59 -0.01
CA ALA A 199 17.48 -14.51 -0.95
C ALA A 199 16.74 -15.86 -1.05
N GLU A 200 16.21 -16.37 0.07
CA GLU A 200 15.36 -17.57 0.07
C GLU A 200 13.97 -17.32 -0.52
N LEU A 201 13.40 -16.12 -0.30
CA LEU A 201 12.13 -15.70 -0.92
C LEU A 201 12.25 -15.58 -2.45
N ALA A 202 13.27 -14.89 -2.95
CA ALA A 202 13.56 -14.76 -4.38
C ALA A 202 13.82 -16.14 -5.00
N ALA A 203 14.62 -16.99 -4.35
CA ALA A 203 14.91 -18.36 -4.80
C ALA A 203 13.69 -19.30 -4.75
N ALA A 204 12.58 -18.91 -4.11
CA ALA A 204 11.32 -19.64 -4.17
C ALA A 204 10.50 -19.35 -5.45
N GLY A 205 10.85 -18.35 -6.25
CA GLY A 205 10.23 -18.09 -7.56
C GLY A 205 8.75 -17.70 -7.49
N LEU A 206 8.36 -16.92 -6.48
CA LEU A 206 6.96 -16.64 -6.13
C LEU A 206 6.30 -15.55 -7.03
N ASP A 207 6.17 -15.82 -8.32
CA ASP A 207 5.65 -14.90 -9.37
C ASP A 207 6.15 -13.44 -9.19
N THR A 208 7.48 -13.34 -9.16
CA THR A 208 8.23 -12.08 -9.14
C THR A 208 8.14 -11.44 -10.52
N GLY A 209 6.99 -10.77 -10.77
CA GLY A 209 6.85 -9.93 -11.96
C GLY A 209 7.97 -8.88 -12.00
N PRO A 210 8.51 -8.54 -13.19
CA PRO A 210 9.62 -7.61 -13.28
C PRO A 210 9.24 -6.27 -12.66
N ALA A 211 10.00 -5.85 -11.65
CA ALA A 211 9.92 -4.49 -11.12
C ALA A 211 10.31 -3.54 -12.26
N THR A 212 9.34 -2.76 -12.76
CA THR A 212 9.57 -1.84 -13.88
C THR A 212 10.45 -0.69 -13.40
N GLY A 213 11.74 -0.73 -13.77
CA GLY A 213 12.63 0.41 -13.63
C GLY A 213 12.16 1.61 -14.47
N PRO A 214 12.72 2.81 -14.24
CA PRO A 214 12.35 3.99 -15.02
C PRO A 214 12.66 3.76 -16.51
N ASP A 215 11.67 4.00 -17.36
CA ASP A 215 11.78 3.86 -18.81
C ASP A 215 12.90 4.76 -19.34
N THR A 216 13.96 4.13 -19.87
CA THR A 216 15.18 4.82 -20.29
C THR A 216 15.52 4.45 -21.74
N GLY A 217 15.00 5.24 -22.67
CA GLY A 217 15.57 5.40 -24.02
C GLY A 217 15.36 4.24 -24.99
N GLU A 218 14.28 4.30 -25.77
CA GLU A 218 14.14 3.49 -26.99
C GLU A 218 15.07 4.04 -28.09
N GLU A 219 16.24 3.43 -28.25
CA GLU A 219 17.21 3.76 -29.30
C GLU A 219 16.86 3.04 -30.61
N ILE A 220 16.18 3.74 -31.53
CA ILE A 220 15.84 3.20 -32.87
C ILE A 220 16.93 3.60 -33.87
N GLY A 221 17.71 2.60 -34.31
CA GLY A 221 18.73 2.75 -35.34
C GLY A 221 18.16 2.85 -36.77
N ASP A 222 18.85 3.61 -37.61
CA ASP A 222 18.63 3.74 -39.05
C ASP A 222 19.02 2.46 -39.83
N PRO A 223 18.29 2.14 -40.91
CA PRO A 223 18.94 1.53 -42.06
C PRO A 223 18.52 2.16 -43.40
N GLY A 224 19.35 3.09 -43.90
CA GLY A 224 19.29 3.54 -45.29
C GLY A 224 19.98 2.59 -46.30
N THR A 225 19.50 2.66 -47.56
CA THR A 225 20.14 2.18 -48.81
C THR A 225 19.93 0.72 -49.22
N GLY A 226 19.19 0.52 -50.32
CA GLY A 226 19.21 -0.69 -51.13
C GLY A 226 19.50 -0.39 -52.60
N GLN A 227 20.09 -1.34 -53.34
CA GLN A 227 20.21 -1.34 -54.80
C GLN A 227 19.86 -2.72 -55.39
N PRO A 228 19.49 -2.83 -56.69
CA PRO A 228 18.52 -3.84 -57.15
C PRO A 228 18.99 -4.78 -58.29
N ALA A 229 18.36 -5.95 -58.38
CA ALA A 229 18.27 -6.86 -59.54
C ALA A 229 17.30 -8.02 -59.18
N ALA A 230 16.56 -8.70 -60.06
CA ALA A 230 16.23 -8.53 -61.48
C ALA A 230 14.83 -9.17 -61.76
N ALA A 231 14.29 -9.07 -62.98
CA ALA A 231 12.96 -9.57 -63.35
C ALA A 231 13.01 -10.86 -64.20
N THR A 232 11.98 -11.72 -64.09
CA THR A 232 11.50 -12.65 -65.15
C THR A 232 10.02 -13.04 -64.95
N ASP A 233 9.15 -12.40 -65.72
CA ASP A 233 8.21 -12.94 -66.73
C ASP A 233 7.27 -14.15 -66.47
N ALA A 234 5.98 -13.95 -66.85
CA ALA A 234 4.93 -14.91 -67.26
C ALA A 234 4.40 -15.94 -66.21
N SER A 235 3.11 -16.32 -66.16
CA SER A 235 1.89 -16.04 -66.95
C SER A 235 0.64 -16.23 -66.04
N GLY A 236 -0.42 -15.41 -66.09
CA GLY A 236 -1.59 -15.66 -66.94
C GLY A 236 -2.83 -16.10 -66.12
N GLY A 237 -4.00 -15.45 -66.29
CA GLY A 237 -5.26 -15.87 -65.62
C GLY A 237 -6.19 -14.73 -65.16
N ALA A 238 -7.08 -14.28 -66.04
CA ALA A 238 -7.97 -13.14 -65.79
C ALA A 238 -9.16 -13.41 -64.84
N ARG A 239 -9.64 -12.30 -64.25
CA ARG A 239 -10.98 -12.00 -63.64
C ARG A 239 -11.04 -12.08 -62.10
N GLN A 240 -11.71 -11.17 -61.37
CA GLN A 240 -12.43 -9.95 -61.78
C GLN A 240 -12.56 -8.83 -60.68
N ARG A 241 -13.23 -7.75 -61.08
CA ARG A 241 -13.70 -6.51 -60.38
C ARG A 241 -14.36 -6.77 -59.00
N SER A 242 -14.38 -5.86 -58.02
CA SER A 242 -14.19 -4.39 -57.99
C SER A 242 -13.46 -3.93 -56.70
N GLY A 243 -12.66 -2.86 -56.64
CA GLY A 243 -13.07 -1.44 -56.76
C GLY A 243 -13.90 -1.01 -55.54
N ARG A 244 -13.53 -0.04 -54.68
CA ARG A 244 -12.62 1.12 -54.83
C ARG A 244 -12.06 1.58 -53.48
N ALA A 245 -10.85 2.17 -53.48
CA ALA A 245 -10.15 2.76 -52.34
C ALA A 245 -10.84 4.01 -51.74
N SER A 246 -10.49 4.37 -50.49
CA SER A 246 -9.68 5.58 -50.22
C SER A 246 -9.27 5.71 -48.74
N ALA A 247 -8.18 6.47 -48.49
CA ALA A 247 -7.75 7.19 -47.27
C ALA A 247 -8.15 6.66 -45.87
N GLY A 248 -7.25 6.52 -44.90
CA GLY A 248 -6.07 7.35 -44.65
C GLY A 248 -6.36 8.32 -43.51
N GLY A 249 -5.72 8.11 -42.34
CA GLY A 249 -5.99 8.90 -41.15
C GLY A 249 -5.61 8.19 -39.85
N ALA A 250 -4.31 8.01 -39.61
CA ALA A 250 -3.84 7.67 -38.27
C ALA A 250 -4.20 8.82 -37.32
N ARG A 251 -5.14 8.57 -36.39
CA ARG A 251 -5.50 9.56 -35.38
C ARG A 251 -4.48 9.53 -34.27
N TYR A 252 -3.66 10.58 -34.19
CA TYR A 252 -2.87 10.88 -33.01
C TYR A 252 -3.84 11.11 -31.84
N GLN A 253 -3.96 10.13 -30.95
CA GLN A 253 -4.85 10.24 -29.79
C GLN A 253 -4.16 11.07 -28.71
N ARG A 254 -4.39 12.38 -28.75
CA ARG A 254 -3.94 13.32 -27.73
C ARG A 254 -4.66 12.99 -26.42
N ASN A 255 -3.94 12.39 -25.47
CA ASN A 255 -4.44 12.21 -24.11
C ASN A 255 -4.48 13.57 -23.40
N GLU A 256 -5.65 14.22 -23.44
CA GLU A 256 -5.98 15.32 -22.55
C GLU A 256 -6.63 14.73 -21.29
N GLY A 257 -5.79 14.45 -20.28
CA GLY A 257 -6.22 14.06 -18.94
C GLY A 257 -5.75 15.09 -17.91
N PRO A 258 -6.53 15.34 -16.83
CA PRO A 258 -6.07 16.20 -15.76
C PRO A 258 -4.86 15.55 -15.08
N ASN A 259 -3.73 16.25 -15.06
CA ASN A 259 -2.55 15.78 -14.33
C ASN A 259 -2.82 15.93 -12.81
N HIS A 260 -2.71 14.83 -12.08
CA HIS A 260 -2.86 14.77 -10.62
C HIS A 260 -1.57 14.26 -9.96
N GLY A 261 -0.44 14.89 -10.32
CA GLY A 261 0.84 14.75 -9.63
C GLY A 261 1.26 16.06 -8.95
N GLN A 262 2.02 15.96 -7.86
CA GLN A 262 2.70 17.13 -7.30
C GLN A 262 3.84 17.55 -8.24
N ALA A 263 3.76 18.78 -8.78
CA ALA A 263 4.86 19.41 -9.48
C ALA A 263 5.71 20.22 -8.49
N THR A 264 6.91 19.73 -8.16
CA THR A 264 7.88 20.49 -7.37
C THR A 264 8.66 21.42 -8.29
N TYR A 265 8.38 22.72 -8.19
CA TYR A 265 9.09 23.76 -8.94
C TYR A 265 10.20 24.36 -8.08
N GLY A 266 11.40 24.44 -8.63
CA GLY A 266 12.56 25.06 -7.97
C GLY A 266 12.58 26.58 -8.13
N ASP A 267 13.33 27.26 -7.26
CA ASP A 267 13.49 28.70 -7.33
C ASP A 267 13.97 29.14 -8.74
N HIS A 268 13.25 30.11 -9.30
CA HIS A 268 13.39 30.69 -10.66
C HIS A 268 12.68 29.99 -11.84
N SER A 269 11.86 28.96 -11.63
CA SER A 269 11.01 28.44 -12.72
C SER A 269 9.83 29.38 -13.06
N ILE A 270 9.60 29.65 -14.34
CA ILE A 270 8.39 30.34 -14.84
C ILE A 270 7.52 29.32 -15.58
N ALA A 271 6.29 29.09 -15.09
CA ALA A 271 5.28 28.30 -15.78
C ALA A 271 4.46 29.21 -16.72
N ALA A 272 4.58 29.00 -18.03
CA ALA A 272 3.76 29.68 -19.04
C ALA A 272 2.69 28.70 -19.58
N GLY A 273 1.43 28.92 -19.20
CA GLY A 273 0.29 28.13 -19.66
C GLY A 273 -0.73 28.98 -20.42
N THR A 274 -1.10 28.57 -21.63
CA THR A 274 -2.17 29.21 -22.40
C THR A 274 -3.52 28.60 -22.02
N VAL A 275 -4.38 29.38 -21.35
CA VAL A 275 -5.74 28.95 -21.00
C VAL A 275 -6.70 29.30 -22.15
N TYR A 276 -7.29 28.29 -22.78
CA TYR A 276 -8.39 28.48 -23.72
C TYR A 276 -9.73 28.52 -22.98
N PHE A 277 -10.38 29.68 -22.99
CA PHE A 277 -11.79 29.80 -22.57
C PHE A 277 -12.71 29.50 -23.75
N GLY A 278 -13.49 28.43 -23.66
CA GLY A 278 -14.57 28.15 -24.61
C GLY A 278 -15.64 29.24 -24.58
N GLN A 279 -16.02 29.76 -25.74
CA GLN A 279 -16.97 30.88 -25.84
C GLN A 279 -18.42 30.47 -25.59
N ALA A 280 -19.09 31.13 -24.64
CA ALA A 280 -20.52 31.51 -24.66
C ALA A 280 -20.80 32.52 -23.52
N PRO A 281 -21.87 33.33 -23.57
CA PRO A 281 -21.68 34.78 -23.50
C PRO A 281 -21.80 35.42 -22.10
N SER A 282 -20.97 36.44 -21.90
CA SER A 282 -21.21 37.63 -21.05
C SER A 282 -21.78 37.41 -19.64
N SER A 283 -20.88 37.17 -18.68
CA SER A 283 -20.90 37.90 -17.40
C SER A 283 -19.47 38.11 -16.91
N HIS A 284 -19.10 39.35 -16.59
CA HIS A 284 -17.75 39.66 -16.10
C HIS A 284 -17.67 39.35 -14.61
N TYR A 285 -16.81 38.42 -14.22
CA TYR A 285 -16.44 38.20 -12.82
C TYR A 285 -14.91 38.26 -12.70
N HIS A 286 -14.41 39.34 -12.11
CA HIS A 286 -13.02 39.41 -11.64
C HIS A 286 -12.98 38.84 -10.23
N ALA A 287 -12.30 37.70 -10.07
CA ALA A 287 -11.90 37.19 -8.76
C ALA A 287 -10.38 37.39 -8.60
N PRO A 288 -9.90 38.10 -7.56
CA PRO A 288 -8.47 38.21 -7.29
C PRO A 288 -7.92 36.89 -6.72
N ILE A 289 -6.76 36.47 -7.20
CA ILE A 289 -6.03 35.34 -6.61
C ILE A 289 -5.38 35.83 -5.30
N HIS A 290 -5.87 35.34 -4.16
CA HIS A 290 -5.22 35.57 -2.87
C HIS A 290 -4.06 34.58 -2.68
N VAL A 291 -2.83 35.06 -2.82
CA VAL A 291 -1.63 34.36 -2.35
C VAL A 291 -1.49 34.61 -0.85
N GLY A 292 -1.95 33.66 -0.03
CA GLY A 292 -1.93 33.75 1.42
C GLY A 292 -0.56 33.46 2.03
N GLY A 293 0.37 34.41 1.96
CA GLY A 293 1.58 34.41 2.78
C GLY A 293 1.35 35.22 4.05
N ASN A 294 1.53 34.62 5.23
CA ASN A 294 1.56 35.35 6.50
C ASN A 294 2.55 34.71 7.49
N ALA A 295 3.79 35.18 7.45
CA ALA A 295 4.70 35.08 8.58
C ALA A 295 4.52 36.32 9.45
N SER A 296 4.10 36.13 10.71
CA SER A 296 4.08 37.19 11.72
C SER A 296 4.94 36.77 12.91
N ALA A 297 6.16 37.31 12.97
CA ALA A 297 7.00 37.23 14.15
C ALA A 297 6.67 38.40 15.09
N THR A 298 6.12 38.12 16.27
CA THR A 298 5.84 39.15 17.27
C THR A 298 7.11 39.43 18.08
N PHE A 299 7.73 40.60 17.86
CA PHE A 299 8.80 41.10 18.72
C PHE A 299 8.27 41.47 20.12
N GLY A 300 8.83 40.88 21.17
CA GLY A 300 8.66 41.35 22.55
C GLY A 300 9.67 42.46 22.89
N PRO A 301 9.29 43.52 23.64
CA PRO A 301 10.20 44.59 24.00
C PRO A 301 11.22 44.14 25.06
N ALA A 302 12.43 44.71 24.97
CA ALA A 302 13.55 44.40 25.85
C ALA A 302 13.37 44.96 27.28
N SER A 303 14.08 44.29 28.19
CA SER A 303 14.15 44.45 29.65
C SER A 303 14.35 45.88 30.18
N THR A 304 13.72 46.15 31.34
CA THR A 304 14.19 47.15 32.31
C THR A 304 14.79 46.43 33.53
N VAL A 305 16.00 46.82 33.92
CA VAL A 305 16.74 46.25 35.06
C VAL A 305 16.34 46.90 36.39
N ARG A 306 16.22 46.10 37.46
CA ARG A 306 16.38 46.57 38.85
C ARG A 306 17.25 45.59 39.66
N ARG A 307 18.03 46.15 40.59
CA ARG A 307 19.02 45.47 41.47
C ARG A 307 18.48 45.25 42.88
N GLY A 308 19.08 44.28 43.59
CA GLY A 308 19.06 44.10 45.06
C GLY A 308 17.77 43.46 45.59
N ASP A 309 17.76 42.64 46.65
CA ASP A 309 18.75 42.02 47.54
C ASP A 309 18.15 40.62 47.88
N GLY A 310 18.82 39.52 48.28
CA GLY A 310 19.99 39.31 49.11
C GLY A 310 19.65 38.24 50.18
N ARG A 311 20.58 37.30 50.46
CA ARG A 311 20.62 36.29 51.57
C ARG A 311 19.96 34.90 51.39
N ASP A 312 20.86 33.90 51.33
CA ASP A 312 20.95 32.67 52.16
C ASP A 312 19.72 32.18 52.97
N HIS A 313 19.40 30.88 52.84
CA HIS A 313 19.93 29.85 53.75
C HIS A 313 19.64 28.38 53.33
N ARG A 314 20.67 27.54 53.52
CA ARG A 314 20.73 26.11 53.93
C ARG A 314 19.44 25.25 53.83
N HIS A 315 19.49 24.12 53.11
CA HIS A 315 19.89 22.78 53.64
C HIS A 315 19.04 22.29 54.83
N GLU A 316 18.19 21.28 54.59
CA GLU A 316 18.16 20.10 55.47
C GLU A 316 17.55 18.87 54.78
N THR A 317 18.06 17.70 55.15
CA THR A 317 17.66 16.36 54.70
C THR A 317 16.81 15.69 55.77
N GLY A 318 15.74 14.98 55.40
CA GLY A 318 14.92 14.23 56.35
C GLY A 318 14.45 12.88 55.78
N SER A 319 15.20 11.82 56.07
CA SER A 319 14.67 10.45 56.09
C SER A 319 14.08 10.16 57.47
N GLY A 320 13.01 9.36 57.53
CA GLY A 320 12.46 8.87 58.79
C GLY A 320 11.28 7.93 58.54
N ASP A 321 11.54 6.63 58.73
CA ASP A 321 10.66 5.47 59.00
C ASP A 321 9.19 5.48 58.53
#